data_AF-A0A4P8PWG5-F1
#
_entry.id   AF-A0A4P8PWG5-F1
#
_cell.length_a   1.000
_cell.length_b   1.000
_cell.length_c   1.000
_cell.angle_alpha   90.00
_cell.angle_beta   90.00
_cell.angle_gamma   90.00
#
_symmetry.space_group_name_H-M   'P 1'
#
loop_
_entity.id
_entity.type
_entity.pdbx_description
1 polymer ?
#
loop_
_entity_poly.entity_id
_entity_poly.type
_entity_poly.pdbx_seq_one_letter_code
_entity_poly.pdbx_strand_id
1 'polypeptide(L)'
;MTAATPLDPEKIYAARLHAVRARPYLATALYALHIVASPRVPTMSVDRHWRCYASPAFVAQRPVEVLASHLVHGVSHLLRDHHGRSDRYARAHKLTGPAERLRMNLAADAEINDDAFGDGLPLPDDAVLPATLGLPGDQLMEDYLRQFRLGPRTDGLTWLDCGSGADGLCREWELGPAGANALTDQQRDAVRFRVAQSITGRPGQASRGWRRWAQETLHPAQPWRALLGAAIRSATSSSGTGENYTYQRPARRSAAVPGAILPSLRRTPPRVSVVVDTSGSVSDTDLGSALLEVAAITRAVGGRRDLVTVLSCDAAARVVHPLCRAEDIPLFGGGGTDLRAGFAAAVRGRPRPDVVVVLTDGQTPWPVDRPGCRTVVGLFPRVGPHPRRDDEYVPDRPPEWARVVQIG
;
A
#
# COMPACT_ATOMS: atom_id res chain seq x y z
N MET A 1 -21.09 24.37 33.52
CA MET A 1 -20.35 23.88 32.34
C MET A 1 -19.36 22.84 32.82
N THR A 2 -19.66 21.55 32.66
CA THR A 2 -18.71 20.47 32.93
C THR A 2 -17.55 20.61 31.95
N ALA A 3 -16.32 20.69 32.46
CA ALA A 3 -15.12 20.74 31.62
C ALA A 3 -15.11 19.55 30.66
N ALA A 4 -14.85 19.80 29.38
CA ALA A 4 -14.76 18.73 28.39
C ALA A 4 -13.58 17.81 28.76
N THR A 5 -13.86 16.52 28.94
CA THR A 5 -12.83 15.52 29.21
C THR A 5 -11.82 15.52 28.07
N PRO A 6 -10.51 15.75 28.32
CA PRO A 6 -9.50 15.64 27.28
C PRO A 6 -9.34 14.18 26.85
N LEU A 7 -8.93 13.95 25.59
CA LEU A 7 -8.62 12.60 25.13
C LEU A 7 -7.40 12.07 25.88
N ASP A 8 -7.50 10.87 26.44
CA ASP A 8 -6.38 10.16 27.06
C ASP A 8 -5.50 9.50 25.97
N PRO A 9 -4.31 10.05 25.68
CA PRO A 9 -3.44 9.52 24.63
C PRO A 9 -2.81 8.18 25.02
N GLU A 10 -2.52 7.95 26.30
CA GLU A 10 -1.89 6.72 26.77
C GLU A 10 -2.82 5.53 26.56
N LYS A 11 -4.11 5.72 26.86
CA LYS A 11 -5.13 4.69 26.64
C LYS A 11 -5.31 4.35 25.17
N ILE A 12 -5.28 5.35 24.28
CA ILE A 12 -5.30 5.13 22.83
C ILE A 12 -4.05 4.39 22.34
N TYR A 13 -2.87 4.73 22.85
CA TYR A 13 -1.63 4.03 22.49
C TYR A 13 -1.62 2.59 23.01
N ALA A 14 -2.13 2.35 24.21
CA ALA A 14 -2.32 1.01 24.75
C ALA A 14 -3.28 0.19 23.87
N ALA A 15 -4.40 0.78 23.46
CA ALA A 15 -5.37 0.13 22.57
C ALA A 15 -4.77 -0.20 21.19
N ARG A 16 -3.99 0.73 20.63
CA ARG A 16 -3.27 0.51 19.38
C ARG A 16 -2.25 -0.63 19.50
N LEU A 17 -1.46 -0.66 20.57
CA LEU A 17 -0.50 -1.73 20.81
C LEU A 17 -1.21 -3.09 21.00
N HIS A 18 -2.35 -3.11 21.71
CA HIS A 18 -3.18 -4.29 21.87
C HIS A 18 -3.70 -4.81 20.53
N ALA A 19 -4.24 -3.92 19.69
CA ALA A 19 -4.67 -4.23 18.33
C ALA A 19 -3.54 -4.83 17.48
N VAL A 20 -2.32 -4.28 17.57
CA VAL A 20 -1.15 -4.82 16.86
C VAL A 20 -0.76 -6.20 17.37
N ARG A 21 -0.88 -6.48 18.67
CA ARG A 21 -0.60 -7.82 19.22
C ARG A 21 -1.61 -8.84 18.72
N ALA A 22 -2.89 -8.48 18.69
CA ALA A 22 -3.96 -9.36 18.23
C ALA A 22 -3.97 -9.52 16.69
N ARG A 23 -3.57 -8.49 15.94
CA ARG A 23 -3.54 -8.47 14.47
C ARG A 23 -2.20 -7.92 13.96
N PRO A 24 -1.08 -8.67 14.10
CA PRO A 24 0.25 -8.16 13.74
C PRO A 24 0.39 -7.73 12.28
N TYR A 25 -0.36 -8.38 11.38
CA TYR A 25 -0.36 -8.07 9.96
C TYR A 25 -1.00 -6.70 9.63
N LEU A 26 -1.80 -6.12 10.53
CA LEU A 26 -2.38 -4.78 10.39
C LEU A 26 -1.51 -3.67 10.99
N ALA A 27 -0.33 -3.98 11.53
CA ALA A 27 0.49 -3.00 12.26
C ALA A 27 0.78 -1.73 11.46
N THR A 28 1.16 -1.87 10.19
CA THR A 28 1.43 -0.72 9.32
C THR A 28 0.21 0.20 9.21
N ALA A 29 -1.00 -0.36 9.07
CA ALA A 29 -2.23 0.43 8.97
C ALA A 29 -2.58 1.12 10.30
N LEU A 30 -2.48 0.39 11.41
CA LEU A 30 -2.77 0.90 12.76
C LEU A 30 -1.84 2.04 13.18
N TYR A 31 -0.57 2.01 12.76
CA TYR A 31 0.39 3.09 13.03
C TYR A 31 0.32 4.24 12.01
N ALA A 32 -0.11 3.98 10.78
CA ALA A 32 -0.36 5.02 9.79
C ALA A 32 -1.61 5.85 10.11
N LEU A 33 -2.58 5.26 10.80
CA LEU A 33 -3.83 5.92 11.21
C LEU A 33 -3.55 7.07 12.20
N HIS A 34 -3.93 8.29 11.84
CA HIS A 34 -3.74 9.47 12.69
C HIS A 34 -4.94 9.68 13.63
N ILE A 35 -4.72 9.86 14.93
CA ILE A 35 -5.81 10.03 15.91
C ILE A 35 -6.10 11.53 16.09
N VAL A 36 -7.38 11.89 15.97
CA VAL A 36 -7.89 13.24 16.19
C VAL A 36 -8.91 13.19 17.32
N ALA A 37 -8.67 13.94 18.40
CA ALA A 37 -9.67 14.11 19.45
C ALA A 37 -10.86 14.91 18.91
N SER A 38 -12.08 14.36 19.03
CA SER A 38 -13.29 15.06 18.59
C SER A 38 -14.43 14.76 19.56
N PRO A 39 -14.96 15.74 20.31
CA PRO A 39 -16.15 15.52 21.15
C PRO A 39 -17.45 15.43 20.34
N ARG A 40 -17.40 15.70 19.02
CA ARG A 40 -18.57 15.69 18.12
C ARG A 40 -18.87 14.30 17.55
N VAL A 41 -17.86 13.43 17.45
CA VAL A 41 -18.09 12.04 17.06
C VAL A 41 -18.70 11.29 18.26
N PRO A 42 -19.73 10.45 18.08
CA PRO A 42 -20.33 9.72 19.20
C PRO A 42 -19.40 8.68 19.82
N THR A 43 -18.64 7.97 18.98
CA THR A 43 -17.77 6.84 19.36
C THR A 43 -16.34 7.04 18.82
N MET A 44 -15.96 6.27 17.81
CA MET A 44 -14.75 6.42 17.01
C MET A 44 -15.14 6.23 15.54
N SER A 45 -14.68 7.12 14.66
CA SER A 45 -14.97 7.06 13.22
C SER A 45 -13.69 7.27 12.41
N VAL A 46 -13.65 6.83 11.16
CA VAL A 46 -12.54 7.08 10.25
C VAL A 46 -12.97 7.87 9.03
N ASP A 47 -12.10 8.75 8.53
CA ASP A 47 -12.31 9.41 7.24
C ASP A 47 -11.49 8.78 6.12
N ARG A 48 -11.83 9.14 4.87
CA ARG A 48 -11.11 8.67 3.67
C ARG A 48 -9.62 9.07 3.64
N HIS A 49 -9.20 9.99 4.49
CA HIS A 49 -7.84 10.53 4.57
C HIS A 49 -6.99 9.87 5.66
N TRP A 50 -7.45 8.73 6.20
CA TRP A 50 -6.74 7.92 7.20
C TRP A 50 -6.56 8.61 8.55
N ARG A 51 -7.56 9.41 8.95
CA ARG A 51 -7.70 9.93 10.31
C ARG A 51 -8.80 9.18 11.03
N CYS A 52 -8.56 8.89 12.31
CA CYS A 52 -9.55 8.36 13.23
C CYS A 52 -9.93 9.43 14.25
N TYR A 53 -11.20 9.81 14.23
CA TYR A 53 -11.77 10.76 15.17
C TYR A 53 -12.24 9.97 16.39
N ALA A 54 -11.74 10.30 17.56
CA ALA A 54 -12.05 9.60 18.80
C ALA A 54 -12.73 10.53 19.79
N SER A 55 -13.90 10.10 20.28
CA SER A 55 -14.63 10.78 21.36
C SER A 55 -13.90 10.59 22.70
N PRO A 56 -13.47 11.67 23.37
CA PRO A 56 -12.82 11.56 24.67
C PRO A 56 -13.68 10.86 25.73
N ALA A 57 -14.99 11.12 25.73
CA ALA A 57 -15.93 10.51 26.66
C ALA A 57 -16.06 9.00 26.41
N PHE A 58 -16.18 8.60 25.14
CA PHE A 58 -16.23 7.19 24.75
C PHE A 58 -14.95 6.45 25.15
N VAL A 59 -13.79 7.03 24.85
CA VAL A 59 -12.48 6.47 25.19
C VAL A 59 -12.30 6.32 26.69
N ALA A 60 -12.74 7.30 27.49
CA ALA A 60 -12.67 7.22 28.94
C ALA A 60 -13.49 6.03 29.50
N GLN A 61 -14.66 5.76 28.93
CA GLN A 61 -15.62 4.76 29.44
C GLN A 61 -15.35 3.33 28.97
N ARG A 62 -14.62 3.13 27.87
CA ARG A 62 -14.41 1.79 27.28
C ARG A 62 -13.10 1.14 27.73
N PRO A 63 -13.04 -0.20 27.91
CA PRO A 63 -11.79 -0.93 28.12
C PRO A 63 -10.83 -0.80 26.93
N VAL A 64 -9.53 -1.01 27.18
CA VAL A 64 -8.47 -0.90 26.16
C VAL A 64 -8.70 -1.89 25.01
N GLU A 65 -9.17 -3.09 25.33
CA GLU A 65 -9.42 -4.18 24.40
C GLU A 65 -10.58 -3.84 23.44
N VAL A 66 -11.62 -3.17 23.96
CA VAL A 66 -12.75 -2.70 23.14
C VAL A 66 -12.29 -1.59 22.20
N LEU A 67 -11.49 -0.64 22.68
CA LEU A 67 -10.91 0.41 21.83
C LEU A 67 -10.00 -0.19 20.74
N ALA A 68 -9.26 -1.26 21.05
CA ALA A 68 -8.48 -1.98 20.07
C ALA A 68 -9.34 -2.60 18.97
N SER A 69 -10.50 -3.15 19.33
CA SER A 69 -11.50 -3.64 18.36
C SER A 69 -12.01 -2.52 17.44
N HIS A 70 -12.32 -1.33 17.97
CA HIS A 70 -12.71 -0.18 17.14
C HIS A 70 -11.59 0.30 16.22
N LEU A 71 -10.33 0.27 16.66
CA LEU A 71 -9.20 0.63 15.80
C LEU A 71 -9.02 -0.37 14.65
N VAL A 72 -9.13 -1.68 14.92
CA VAL A 72 -9.05 -2.74 13.91
C VAL A 72 -10.21 -2.62 12.92
N HIS A 73 -11.42 -2.40 13.42
CA HIS A 73 -12.59 -2.15 12.58
C HIS A 73 -12.40 -0.89 11.70
N GLY A 74 -11.96 0.23 12.28
CA GLY A 74 -11.71 1.47 11.53
C GLY A 74 -10.68 1.32 10.41
N VAL A 75 -9.51 0.72 10.67
CA VAL A 75 -8.53 0.49 9.59
C VAL A 75 -9.00 -0.50 8.54
N SER A 76 -9.92 -1.41 8.91
CA SER A 76 -10.49 -2.39 7.98
C SER A 76 -11.31 -1.72 6.88
N HIS A 77 -12.09 -0.67 7.19
CA HIS A 77 -12.77 0.12 6.15
C HIS A 77 -11.80 0.74 5.14
N LEU A 78 -10.68 1.28 5.65
CA LEU A 78 -9.70 2.00 4.83
C LEU A 78 -8.90 1.06 3.93
N LEU A 79 -8.53 -0.10 4.46
CA LEU A 79 -7.82 -1.16 3.73
C LEU A 79 -8.71 -1.77 2.64
N ARG A 80 -9.99 -2.03 2.95
CA ARG A 80 -10.96 -2.60 2.00
C ARG A 80 -11.60 -1.56 1.05
N ASP A 81 -11.12 -0.32 1.05
CA ASP A 81 -11.62 0.78 0.21
C ASP A 81 -13.15 0.98 0.30
N HIS A 82 -13.75 0.84 1.48
CA HIS A 82 -15.21 0.89 1.62
C HIS A 82 -15.81 2.21 1.14
N HIS A 83 -15.18 3.35 1.42
CA HIS A 83 -15.59 4.64 0.86
C HIS A 83 -15.59 4.68 -0.68
N GLY A 84 -14.52 4.21 -1.33
CA GLY A 84 -14.40 4.20 -2.80
C GLY A 84 -15.36 3.22 -3.45
N ARG A 85 -15.53 2.03 -2.85
CA ARG A 85 -16.52 1.02 -3.24
C ARG A 85 -17.95 1.55 -3.12
N SER A 86 -18.25 2.24 -2.04
CA SER A 86 -19.55 2.89 -1.79
C SER A 86 -19.85 3.95 -2.86
N ASP A 87 -18.87 4.82 -3.17
CA ASP A 87 -19.00 5.81 -4.23
C ASP A 87 -19.22 5.19 -5.62
N ARG A 88 -18.50 4.12 -5.95
CA ARG A 88 -18.69 3.38 -7.20
C ARG A 88 -20.08 2.74 -7.27
N TYR A 89 -20.52 2.10 -6.19
CA TYR A 89 -21.83 1.47 -6.10
C TYR A 89 -22.95 2.50 -6.22
N ALA A 90 -22.85 3.63 -5.51
CA ALA A 90 -23.81 4.73 -5.55
C ALA A 90 -23.97 5.29 -6.97
N ARG A 91 -22.85 5.57 -7.65
CA ARG A 91 -22.86 6.04 -9.04
C ARG A 91 -23.50 5.05 -9.99
N ALA A 92 -23.13 3.77 -9.90
CA ALA A 92 -23.65 2.72 -10.78
C ALA A 92 -25.18 2.53 -10.64
N HIS A 93 -25.72 2.73 -9.45
CA HIS A 93 -27.14 2.52 -9.14
C HIS A 93 -27.94 3.83 -9.00
N LYS A 94 -27.33 4.98 -9.27
CA LYS A 94 -27.93 6.33 -9.13
C LYS A 94 -28.52 6.58 -7.74
N LEU A 95 -27.83 6.08 -6.71
CA LEU A 95 -28.26 6.20 -5.32
C LEU A 95 -27.73 7.50 -4.72
N THR A 96 -28.57 8.21 -3.98
CA THR A 96 -28.23 9.47 -3.33
C THR A 96 -28.86 9.57 -1.95
N GLY A 97 -28.33 10.46 -1.11
CA GLY A 97 -28.89 10.77 0.20
C GLY A 97 -28.27 9.96 1.35
N PRO A 98 -28.54 10.41 2.60
CA PRO A 98 -27.91 9.84 3.81
C PRO A 98 -28.36 8.43 4.11
N ALA A 99 -29.61 8.06 3.78
CA ALA A 99 -30.12 6.71 3.97
C ALA A 99 -29.32 5.66 3.17
N GLU A 100 -29.00 5.94 1.91
CA GLU A 100 -28.19 5.03 1.11
C GLU A 100 -26.74 4.94 1.60
N ARG A 101 -26.19 6.03 2.15
CA ARG A 101 -24.85 6.04 2.76
C ARG A 101 -24.81 5.24 4.06
N LEU A 102 -25.83 5.36 4.91
CA LEU A 102 -26.00 4.49 6.07
C LEU A 102 -26.12 3.01 5.64
N ARG A 103 -26.88 2.72 4.59
CA ARG A 103 -27.01 1.35 4.08
C ARG A 103 -25.67 0.76 3.62
N MET A 104 -24.83 1.58 2.97
CA MET A 104 -23.46 1.23 2.61
C MET A 104 -22.58 1.01 3.84
N ASN A 105 -22.70 1.88 4.84
CA ASN A 105 -22.00 1.73 6.10
C ASN A 105 -22.34 0.38 6.79
N LEU A 106 -23.64 0.06 6.94
CA LEU A 106 -24.08 -1.20 7.55
C LEU A 106 -23.61 -2.44 6.78
N ALA A 107 -23.59 -2.38 5.44
CA ALA A 107 -23.08 -3.47 4.60
C ALA A 107 -21.56 -3.64 4.74
N ALA A 108 -20.83 -2.53 4.85
CA ALA A 108 -19.39 -2.49 5.07
C ALA A 108 -19.01 -3.03 6.46
N ASP A 109 -19.79 -2.69 7.48
CA ASP A 109 -19.65 -3.22 8.83
C ASP A 109 -19.89 -4.72 8.86
N ALA A 110 -20.93 -5.21 8.17
CA ALA A 110 -21.20 -6.64 8.08
C ALA A 110 -20.05 -7.42 7.42
N GLU A 111 -19.41 -6.87 6.37
CA GLU A 111 -18.22 -7.46 5.74
C GLU A 111 -17.00 -7.48 6.68
N ILE A 112 -16.84 -6.49 7.57
CA ILE A 112 -15.69 -6.44 8.49
C ILE A 112 -15.92 -7.31 9.71
N ASN A 113 -17.10 -7.20 10.30
CA ASN A 113 -17.41 -7.77 11.60
C ASN A 113 -17.62 -9.29 11.53
N ASP A 114 -17.70 -9.87 10.33
CA ASP A 114 -17.72 -11.32 10.13
C ASP A 114 -16.41 -12.00 10.58
N ASP A 115 -15.27 -11.30 10.49
CA ASP A 115 -13.94 -11.88 10.71
C ASP A 115 -12.95 -10.98 11.48
N ALA A 116 -13.37 -9.77 11.90
CA ALA A 116 -12.50 -8.84 12.60
C ALA A 116 -12.18 -9.26 14.06
N PHE A 117 -13.12 -9.89 14.76
CA PHE A 117 -13.05 -10.12 16.22
C PHE A 117 -12.67 -11.56 16.58
N GLY A 118 -12.49 -11.82 17.89
CA GLY A 118 -11.90 -13.07 18.40
C GLY A 118 -10.38 -12.98 18.51
N ASP A 119 -9.75 -14.02 19.08
CA ASP A 119 -8.29 -14.12 19.25
C ASP A 119 -7.66 -12.84 19.87
N GLY A 120 -8.22 -12.40 21.00
CA GLY A 120 -7.73 -11.24 21.75
C GLY A 120 -8.42 -9.91 21.43
N LEU A 121 -9.40 -9.88 20.51
CA LEU A 121 -10.27 -8.73 20.28
C LEU A 121 -11.72 -9.06 20.64
N PRO A 122 -12.31 -8.37 21.64
CA PRO A 122 -13.71 -8.57 21.98
C PRO A 122 -14.62 -8.03 20.85
N LEU A 123 -15.76 -8.69 20.65
CA LEU A 123 -16.84 -8.18 19.80
C LEU A 123 -17.51 -6.99 20.52
N PRO A 124 -17.55 -5.78 19.94
CA PRO A 124 -18.32 -4.66 20.50
C PRO A 124 -19.82 -4.98 20.53
N ASP A 125 -20.52 -4.56 21.59
CA ASP A 125 -21.97 -4.82 21.77
C ASP A 125 -22.83 -4.23 20.64
N ASP A 126 -22.34 -3.16 20.01
CA ASP A 126 -22.96 -2.42 18.92
C ASP A 126 -22.50 -2.86 17.52
N ALA A 127 -21.69 -3.92 17.42
CA ALA A 127 -21.18 -4.41 16.14
C ALA A 127 -22.31 -4.96 15.25
N VAL A 128 -22.39 -4.43 14.02
CA VAL A 128 -23.31 -4.96 13.00
C VAL A 128 -22.69 -6.20 12.36
N LEU A 129 -23.26 -7.36 12.67
CA LEU A 129 -22.91 -8.63 12.05
C LEU A 129 -23.84 -8.92 10.87
N PRO A 130 -23.45 -9.81 9.93
CA PRO A 130 -24.37 -10.30 8.90
C PRO A 130 -25.69 -10.83 9.48
N ALA A 131 -25.62 -11.53 10.62
CA ALA A 131 -26.78 -12.03 11.34
C ALA A 131 -27.69 -10.90 11.88
N THR A 132 -27.13 -9.74 12.24
CA THR A 132 -27.91 -8.55 12.64
C THR A 132 -28.81 -8.08 11.49
N LEU A 133 -28.37 -8.27 10.24
CA LEU A 133 -29.14 -7.96 9.03
C LEU A 133 -30.03 -9.12 8.55
N GLY A 134 -29.94 -10.29 9.21
CA GLY A 134 -30.63 -11.52 8.79
C GLY A 134 -30.03 -12.15 7.53
N LEU A 135 -28.72 -11.93 7.29
CA LEU A 135 -28.00 -12.37 6.10
C LEU A 135 -26.89 -13.37 6.47
N PRO A 136 -26.47 -14.25 5.54
CA PRO A 136 -25.34 -15.16 5.77
C PRO A 136 -24.01 -14.40 5.85
N GLY A 137 -23.03 -14.95 6.57
CA GLY A 137 -21.66 -14.42 6.62
C GLY A 137 -20.85 -14.63 5.33
N ASP A 138 -19.58 -14.20 5.34
CA ASP A 138 -18.58 -14.43 4.29
C ASP A 138 -18.88 -13.77 2.93
N GLN A 139 -19.57 -12.62 2.92
CA GLN A 139 -19.88 -11.88 1.68
C GLN A 139 -19.25 -10.48 1.65
N LEU A 140 -19.13 -9.94 0.44
CA LEU A 140 -18.68 -8.57 0.23
C LEU A 140 -19.82 -7.56 0.44
N MET A 141 -19.48 -6.33 0.79
CA MET A 141 -20.39 -5.19 0.96
C MET A 141 -21.38 -5.08 -0.20
N GLU A 142 -20.94 -5.18 -1.45
CA GLU A 142 -21.82 -5.06 -2.61
C GLU A 142 -22.84 -6.20 -2.71
N ASP A 143 -22.48 -7.40 -2.25
CA ASP A 143 -23.40 -8.54 -2.19
C ASP A 143 -24.44 -8.32 -1.11
N TYR A 144 -24.04 -7.87 0.07
CA TYR A 144 -24.97 -7.45 1.14
C TYR A 144 -25.91 -6.35 0.66
N LEU A 145 -25.41 -5.33 -0.03
CA LEU A 145 -26.22 -4.23 -0.57
C LEU A 145 -27.32 -4.69 -1.54
N ARG A 146 -27.18 -5.85 -2.19
CA ARG A 146 -28.26 -6.40 -3.05
C ARG A 146 -29.38 -7.05 -2.26
N GLN A 147 -29.13 -7.45 -1.01
CA GLN A 147 -30.01 -8.34 -0.24
C GLN A 147 -30.87 -7.62 0.81
N PHE A 148 -30.54 -6.37 1.18
CA PHE A 148 -31.36 -5.62 2.14
C PHE A 148 -31.60 -4.16 1.75
N ARG A 149 -32.62 -3.60 2.41
CA ARG A 149 -32.97 -2.17 2.42
C ARG A 149 -33.14 -1.75 3.87
N LEU A 150 -33.02 -0.44 4.13
CA LEU A 150 -33.36 0.09 5.44
C LEU A 150 -34.85 -0.07 5.71
N GLY A 151 -35.20 -0.37 6.96
CA GLY A 151 -36.56 -0.54 7.45
C GLY A 151 -36.56 -1.04 8.91
N PRO A 152 -37.67 -1.65 9.38
CA PRO A 152 -37.87 -1.96 10.80
C PRO A 152 -36.75 -2.75 11.49
N ARG A 153 -36.03 -3.61 10.76
CA ARG A 153 -34.89 -4.37 11.30
C ARG A 153 -33.63 -3.52 11.52
N THR A 154 -33.48 -2.42 10.79
CA THR A 154 -32.30 -1.54 10.82
C THR A 154 -32.58 -0.22 11.55
N ASP A 155 -33.81 0.05 11.99
CA ASP A 155 -34.19 1.31 12.64
C ASP A 155 -33.32 1.60 13.88
N GLY A 156 -33.04 0.56 14.67
CA GLY A 156 -32.16 0.64 15.84
C GLY A 156 -30.68 0.89 15.53
N LEU A 157 -30.28 0.88 14.26
CA LEU A 157 -28.90 1.07 13.78
C LEU A 157 -28.71 2.44 13.11
N THR A 158 -29.74 3.29 13.09
CA THR A 158 -29.71 4.61 12.40
C THR A 158 -28.74 5.62 13.03
N TRP A 159 -28.33 5.39 14.28
CA TRP A 159 -27.34 6.20 14.98
C TRP A 159 -25.89 5.84 14.60
N LEU A 160 -25.68 4.70 13.93
CA LEU A 160 -24.35 4.18 13.65
C LEU A 160 -23.65 5.04 12.58
N ASP A 161 -22.41 5.44 12.87
CA ASP A 161 -21.61 6.25 11.96
C ASP A 161 -20.10 5.95 12.05
N CYS A 162 -19.61 5.11 11.16
CA CYS A 162 -18.17 4.82 11.03
C CYS A 162 -17.38 5.91 10.27
N GLY A 163 -18.04 7.00 9.85
CA GLY A 163 -17.42 8.13 9.14
C GLY A 163 -17.26 7.92 7.63
N SER A 164 -16.69 8.92 6.96
CA SER A 164 -16.56 8.93 5.50
C SER A 164 -15.64 7.87 4.94
N GLY A 165 -14.76 7.28 5.76
CA GLY A 165 -13.91 6.15 5.39
C GLY A 165 -14.72 4.86 5.15
N ALA A 166 -15.92 4.76 5.72
CA ALA A 166 -16.82 3.63 5.54
C ALA A 166 -17.75 3.81 4.33
N ASP A 167 -18.38 4.99 4.18
CA ASP A 167 -19.47 5.16 3.21
C ASP A 167 -19.23 6.25 2.14
N GLY A 168 -18.13 7.00 2.23
CA GLY A 168 -17.79 8.06 1.28
C GLY A 168 -18.55 9.38 1.47
N LEU A 169 -19.37 9.56 2.52
CA LEU A 169 -20.04 10.82 2.82
C LEU A 169 -19.26 11.60 3.91
N CYS A 170 -18.82 12.83 3.61
CA CYS A 170 -18.07 13.65 4.57
C CYS A 170 -18.94 14.03 5.78
N ARG A 171 -18.36 14.02 6.99
CA ARG A 171 -19.05 14.43 8.22
C ARG A 171 -18.54 15.79 8.72
N GLU A 172 -19.37 16.47 9.48
CA GLU A 172 -19.08 17.83 9.98
C GLU A 172 -17.91 17.89 10.97
N TRP A 173 -17.53 16.77 11.59
CA TRP A 173 -16.37 16.67 12.47
C TRP A 173 -15.08 16.29 11.72
N GLU A 174 -15.17 15.99 10.43
CA GLU A 174 -13.99 15.64 9.62
C GLU A 174 -13.28 16.90 9.14
N LEU A 175 -11.95 16.91 9.23
CA LEU A 175 -11.10 18.05 8.86
C LEU A 175 -10.99 18.24 7.33
N GLY A 176 -11.53 17.31 6.54
CA GLY A 176 -11.47 17.34 5.07
C GLY A 176 -10.05 17.19 4.48
N PRO A 177 -9.90 17.29 3.15
CA PRO A 177 -8.64 17.01 2.45
C PRO A 177 -7.52 18.00 2.79
N ALA A 178 -7.87 19.26 3.09
CA ALA A 178 -6.90 20.30 3.48
C ALA A 178 -6.53 20.27 4.97
N GLY A 179 -7.16 19.37 5.75
CA GLY A 179 -6.86 19.22 7.16
C GLY A 179 -5.48 18.58 7.39
N ALA A 180 -4.87 18.89 8.53
CA ALA A 180 -3.57 18.36 8.90
C ALA A 180 -3.55 16.82 8.92
N ASN A 181 -2.36 16.26 8.67
CA ASN A 181 -2.04 14.83 8.81
C ASN A 181 -2.90 13.88 7.96
N ALA A 182 -3.49 14.37 6.86
CA ALA A 182 -4.08 13.52 5.84
C ALA A 182 -2.99 12.72 5.13
N LEU A 183 -3.20 11.41 4.93
CA LEU A 183 -2.32 10.63 4.06
C LEU A 183 -2.60 10.97 2.59
N THR A 184 -1.54 11.10 1.80
CA THR A 184 -1.64 11.20 0.34
C THR A 184 -2.06 9.87 -0.26
N ASP A 185 -2.58 9.90 -1.48
CA ASP A 185 -3.03 8.73 -2.23
C ASP A 185 -1.92 7.66 -2.29
N GLN A 186 -0.69 8.06 -2.63
CA GLN A 186 0.47 7.17 -2.66
C GLN A 186 0.80 6.56 -1.29
N GLN A 187 0.66 7.34 -0.20
CA GLN A 187 0.89 6.84 1.16
C GLN A 187 -0.17 5.80 1.55
N ARG A 188 -1.44 6.01 1.16
CA ARG A 188 -2.54 5.08 1.42
C ARG A 188 -2.30 3.75 0.72
N ASP A 189 -1.85 3.77 -0.53
CA ASP A 189 -1.53 2.54 -1.26
C ASP A 189 -0.29 1.85 -0.74
N ALA A 190 0.75 2.60 -0.37
CA ALA A 190 1.92 2.03 0.30
C ALA A 190 1.54 1.33 1.61
N VAL A 191 0.53 1.80 2.34
CA VAL A 191 0.01 1.11 3.53
C VAL A 191 -0.76 -0.15 3.15
N ARG A 192 -1.72 -0.08 2.21
CA ARG A 192 -2.48 -1.25 1.74
C ARG A 192 -1.57 -2.35 1.23
N PHE A 193 -0.63 -1.96 0.36
CA PHE A 193 0.39 -2.83 -0.19
C PHE A 193 1.22 -3.52 0.90
N ARG A 194 1.72 -2.76 1.89
CA ARG A 194 2.52 -3.33 3.00
C ARG A 194 1.72 -4.32 3.84
N VAL A 195 0.44 -4.04 4.08
CA VAL A 195 -0.46 -4.95 4.81
C VAL A 195 -0.68 -6.22 4.00
N ALA A 196 -1.01 -6.10 2.72
CA ALA A 196 -1.20 -7.24 1.83
C ALA A 196 0.08 -8.11 1.73
N GLN A 197 1.26 -7.49 1.64
CA GLN A 197 2.53 -8.21 1.68
C GLN A 197 2.77 -8.92 3.01
N SER A 198 2.41 -8.29 4.13
CA SER A 198 2.53 -8.91 5.45
C SER A 198 1.67 -10.17 5.54
N ILE A 199 0.43 -10.10 5.04
CA ILE A 199 -0.50 -11.24 5.01
C ILE A 199 0.03 -12.34 4.08
N THR A 200 0.45 -12.02 2.86
CA THR A 200 0.94 -13.04 1.91
C THR A 200 2.26 -13.68 2.35
N GLY A 201 3.17 -12.88 2.92
CA GLY A 201 4.49 -13.36 3.34
C GLY A 201 4.48 -14.14 4.64
N ARG A 202 3.66 -13.74 5.61
CA ARG A 202 3.52 -14.38 6.92
C ARG A 202 2.07 -14.25 7.41
N PRO A 203 1.16 -15.09 6.89
CA PRO A 203 -0.27 -14.93 7.14
C PRO A 203 -0.65 -15.02 8.62
N GLY A 204 0.10 -15.79 9.43
CA GLY A 204 -0.19 -15.94 10.85
C GLY A 204 -1.65 -16.34 11.09
N GLN A 205 -2.34 -15.55 11.91
CA GLN A 205 -3.76 -15.69 12.23
C GLN A 205 -4.68 -14.85 11.32
N ALA A 206 -4.23 -14.38 10.16
CA ALA A 206 -5.10 -13.69 9.21
C ALA A 206 -6.25 -14.61 8.77
N SER A 207 -7.47 -14.05 8.80
CA SER A 207 -8.71 -14.73 8.40
C SER A 207 -8.68 -15.12 6.91
N ARG A 208 -9.68 -15.91 6.48
CA ARG A 208 -9.84 -16.22 5.05
C ARG A 208 -10.16 -14.96 4.23
N GLY A 209 -10.98 -14.06 4.76
CA GLY A 209 -11.30 -12.77 4.14
C GLY A 209 -10.05 -11.93 3.90
N TRP A 210 -9.19 -11.77 4.91
CA TRP A 210 -7.93 -11.04 4.78
C TRP A 210 -6.94 -11.68 3.80
N ARG A 211 -6.87 -13.02 3.75
CA ARG A 211 -6.02 -13.72 2.78
C ARG A 211 -6.51 -13.51 1.35
N ARG A 212 -7.83 -13.58 1.12
CA ARG A 212 -8.44 -13.29 -0.18
C ARG A 212 -8.17 -11.84 -0.58
N TRP A 213 -8.45 -10.89 0.32
CA TRP A 213 -8.19 -9.47 0.10
C TRP A 213 -6.72 -9.21 -0.28
N ALA A 214 -5.76 -9.84 0.42
CA ALA A 214 -4.34 -9.67 0.12
C ALA A 214 -3.93 -10.25 -1.24
N GLN A 215 -4.57 -11.35 -1.67
CA GLN A 215 -4.37 -11.95 -2.99
C GLN A 215 -5.00 -11.13 -4.11
N GLU A 216 -6.13 -10.47 -3.85
CA GLU A 216 -6.81 -9.61 -4.83
C GLU A 216 -6.15 -8.23 -4.92
N THR A 217 -5.61 -7.73 -3.82
CA THR A 217 -4.90 -6.44 -3.76
C THR A 217 -3.53 -6.50 -4.42
N LEU A 218 -2.90 -7.68 -4.43
CA LEU A 218 -1.59 -7.88 -5.05
C LEU A 218 -1.75 -8.75 -6.30
N HIS A 219 -1.44 -8.22 -7.47
CA HIS A 219 -1.25 -9.07 -8.64
C HIS A 219 -0.07 -10.04 -8.41
N PRO A 220 0.06 -11.16 -9.13
CA PRO A 220 1.26 -11.96 -9.05
C PRO A 220 2.46 -11.18 -9.60
N ALA A 221 3.48 -10.96 -8.78
CA ALA A 221 4.70 -10.26 -9.19
C ALA A 221 5.33 -10.94 -10.42
N GLN A 222 5.89 -10.13 -11.32
CA GLN A 222 6.59 -10.64 -12.48
C GLN A 222 7.76 -11.55 -12.07
N PRO A 223 8.13 -12.55 -12.91
CA PRO A 223 9.23 -13.48 -12.60
C PRO A 223 10.59 -12.80 -12.77
N TRP A 224 10.90 -11.82 -11.91
CA TRP A 224 12.09 -10.96 -12.03
C TRP A 224 13.40 -11.72 -12.02
N ARG A 225 13.48 -12.89 -11.38
CA ARG A 225 14.68 -13.75 -11.48
C ARG A 225 14.94 -14.18 -12.92
N ALA A 226 13.90 -14.47 -13.70
CA ALA A 226 14.04 -14.80 -15.12
C ALA A 226 14.27 -13.55 -15.98
N LEU A 227 13.58 -12.44 -15.69
CA LEU A 227 13.73 -11.18 -16.43
C LEU A 227 15.13 -10.59 -16.28
N LEU A 228 15.63 -10.54 -15.04
CA LEU A 228 16.99 -10.16 -14.68
C LEU A 228 18.00 -11.27 -14.94
N GLY A 229 17.55 -12.45 -15.39
CA GLY A 229 18.36 -13.66 -15.47
C GLY A 229 19.66 -13.52 -16.27
N ALA A 230 19.68 -12.74 -17.37
CA ALA A 230 20.93 -12.51 -18.10
C ALA A 230 21.91 -11.58 -17.35
N ALA A 231 21.40 -10.63 -16.57
CA ALA A 231 22.24 -9.76 -15.74
C ALA A 231 22.71 -10.49 -14.47
N ILE A 232 21.85 -11.30 -13.87
CA ILE A 232 22.23 -12.23 -12.80
C ILE A 232 23.29 -13.20 -13.33
N ARG A 233 23.08 -13.79 -14.51
CA ARG A 233 24.08 -14.65 -15.16
C ARG A 233 25.37 -13.90 -15.43
N SER A 234 25.34 -12.72 -16.05
CA SER A 234 26.52 -11.88 -16.27
C SER A 234 27.25 -11.51 -14.97
N ALA A 235 26.53 -11.21 -13.89
CA ALA A 235 27.13 -10.99 -12.57
C ALA A 235 27.73 -12.27 -11.97
N THR A 236 27.26 -13.45 -12.37
CA THR A 236 27.83 -14.75 -11.99
C THR A 236 28.84 -15.32 -12.99
N SER A 237 28.87 -14.82 -14.23
CA SER A 237 29.62 -15.36 -15.38
C SER A 237 30.60 -14.36 -16.00
N SER A 238 30.61 -13.11 -15.53
CA SER A 238 31.68 -12.16 -15.82
C SER A 238 32.99 -12.81 -15.35
N SER A 239 33.95 -12.81 -16.26
CA SER A 239 35.00 -13.79 -16.39
C SER A 239 35.77 -14.08 -15.10
N GLY A 240 35.76 -15.36 -14.72
CA GLY A 240 36.61 -15.93 -13.69
C GLY A 240 35.94 -17.09 -12.97
N THR A 241 35.95 -18.28 -13.56
CA THR A 241 35.75 -19.56 -12.85
C THR A 241 36.43 -19.53 -11.48
N GLY A 242 35.68 -19.37 -10.39
CA GLY A 242 36.21 -19.52 -9.03
C GLY A 242 37.20 -18.47 -8.52
N GLU A 243 37.38 -17.31 -9.17
CA GLU A 243 38.49 -16.38 -8.83
C GLU A 243 38.12 -14.90 -8.67
N ASN A 244 36.92 -14.55 -8.16
CA ASN A 244 36.75 -13.22 -7.54
C ASN A 244 37.41 -13.19 -6.17
N TYR A 245 38.72 -13.43 -6.19
CA TYR A 245 39.61 -13.32 -5.07
C TYR A 245 39.88 -11.85 -4.80
N THR A 246 39.18 -11.29 -3.83
CA THR A 246 39.50 -9.94 -3.38
C THR A 246 40.67 -10.03 -2.40
N TYR A 247 41.79 -9.39 -2.69
CA TYR A 247 42.89 -9.17 -1.74
C TYR A 247 42.58 -8.01 -0.77
N GLN A 248 41.31 -7.84 -0.41
CA GLN A 248 40.93 -6.88 0.63
C GLN A 248 41.23 -7.48 1.99
N ARG A 249 41.70 -6.63 2.93
CA ARG A 249 42.10 -7.05 4.27
C ARG A 249 40.99 -7.91 4.92
N PRO A 250 41.27 -9.20 5.24
CA PRO A 250 40.27 -10.08 5.83
C PRO A 250 39.76 -9.57 7.18
N ALA A 251 38.61 -10.08 7.63
CA ALA A 251 38.12 -9.81 8.97
C ALA A 251 39.19 -10.17 10.02
N ARG A 252 39.40 -9.32 11.04
CA ARG A 252 40.44 -9.46 12.08
C ARG A 252 40.46 -10.83 12.80
N ARG A 253 39.40 -11.64 12.66
CA ARG A 253 39.26 -12.98 13.24
C ARG A 253 39.73 -14.13 12.33
N SER A 254 40.21 -13.85 11.11
CA SER A 254 40.84 -14.87 10.25
C SER A 254 42.24 -15.17 10.78
N ALA A 255 42.34 -16.16 11.66
CA ALA A 255 43.53 -16.47 12.45
C ALA A 255 44.58 -17.36 11.73
N ALA A 256 44.34 -17.76 10.48
CA ALA A 256 45.08 -18.87 9.88
C ALA A 256 46.50 -18.51 9.38
N VAL A 257 46.75 -17.27 8.95
CA VAL A 257 48.07 -16.86 8.40
C VAL A 257 48.37 -15.38 8.72
N PRO A 258 49.14 -15.08 9.78
CA PRO A 258 49.59 -13.71 10.07
C PRO A 258 50.46 -13.16 8.94
N GLY A 259 50.16 -11.94 8.46
CA GLY A 259 51.00 -11.24 7.47
C GLY A 259 50.71 -11.53 6.00
N ALA A 260 49.82 -12.49 5.68
CA ALA A 260 49.40 -12.77 4.31
C ALA A 260 47.95 -12.34 4.05
N ILE A 261 47.70 -11.65 2.94
CA ILE A 261 46.33 -11.38 2.46
C ILE A 261 45.91 -12.58 1.62
N LEU A 262 45.05 -13.43 2.19
CA LEU A 262 44.52 -14.58 1.48
C LEU A 262 43.41 -14.15 0.52
N PRO A 263 43.38 -14.73 -0.69
CA PRO A 263 42.37 -14.44 -1.69
C PRO A 263 40.98 -14.94 -1.20
N SER A 264 39.98 -14.06 -1.15
CA SER A 264 38.62 -14.41 -0.70
C SER A 264 37.59 -14.35 -1.82
N LEU A 265 36.84 -15.42 -2.04
CA LEU A 265 35.78 -15.47 -3.05
C LEU A 265 34.61 -14.52 -2.69
N ARG A 266 34.39 -13.46 -3.47
CA ARG A 266 33.20 -12.60 -3.31
C ARG A 266 32.24 -12.71 -4.49
N ARG A 267 30.98 -13.03 -4.18
CA ARG A 267 29.85 -12.87 -5.12
C ARG A 267 29.42 -11.40 -5.14
N THR A 268 29.37 -10.80 -6.32
CA THR A 268 28.87 -9.44 -6.57
C THR A 268 27.53 -9.56 -7.30
N PRO A 269 26.38 -9.53 -6.62
CA PRO A 269 25.09 -9.63 -7.30
C PRO A 269 24.83 -8.34 -8.11
N PRO A 270 24.03 -8.41 -9.18
CA PRO A 270 23.84 -7.28 -10.08
C PRO A 270 23.13 -6.13 -9.36
N ARG A 271 23.53 -4.90 -9.67
CA ARG A 271 22.92 -3.67 -9.20
C ARG A 271 21.78 -3.27 -10.12
N VAL A 272 20.62 -3.01 -9.53
CA VAL A 272 19.40 -2.66 -10.26
C VAL A 272 18.97 -1.25 -9.87
N SER A 273 18.76 -0.39 -10.86
CA SER A 273 18.07 0.89 -10.66
C SER A 273 16.65 0.76 -11.17
N VAL A 274 15.66 0.98 -10.31
CA VAL A 274 14.23 0.96 -10.65
C VAL A 274 13.74 2.39 -10.76
N VAL A 275 13.24 2.78 -11.92
CA VAL A 275 12.55 4.05 -12.15
C VAL A 275 11.05 3.77 -12.08
N VAL A 276 10.36 4.43 -11.15
CA VAL A 276 8.91 4.37 -10.98
C VAL A 276 8.34 5.66 -11.52
N ASP A 277 7.47 5.54 -12.53
CA ASP A 277 6.67 6.66 -13.02
C ASP A 277 5.63 7.04 -11.97
N THR A 278 5.63 8.32 -11.58
CA THR A 278 4.72 8.88 -10.57
C THR A 278 3.91 10.04 -11.15
N SER A 279 3.72 10.07 -12.46
CA SER A 279 2.94 11.11 -13.12
C SER A 279 1.45 11.01 -12.86
N GLY A 280 0.72 12.06 -13.23
CA GLY A 280 -0.72 12.12 -13.04
C GLY A 280 -1.55 11.13 -13.88
N SER A 281 -0.95 10.42 -14.85
CA SER A 281 -1.63 9.37 -15.63
C SER A 281 -1.55 7.99 -15.00
N VAL A 282 -0.58 7.78 -14.09
CA VAL A 282 -0.41 6.55 -13.33
C VAL A 282 -1.44 6.51 -12.20
N SER A 283 -2.25 5.46 -12.15
CA SER A 283 -3.27 5.32 -11.12
C SER A 283 -2.69 4.85 -9.77
N ASP A 284 -3.44 5.10 -8.70
CA ASP A 284 -3.17 4.58 -7.35
C ASP A 284 -2.91 3.05 -7.35
N THR A 285 -3.70 2.29 -8.11
CA THR A 285 -3.52 0.84 -8.29
C THR A 285 -2.18 0.51 -8.95
N ASP A 286 -1.77 1.29 -9.95
CA ASP A 286 -0.51 1.10 -10.67
C ASP A 286 0.70 1.36 -9.77
N LEU A 287 0.62 2.37 -8.89
CA LEU A 287 1.66 2.63 -7.89
C LEU A 287 1.76 1.49 -6.86
N GLY A 288 0.63 0.95 -6.40
CA GLY A 288 0.60 -0.27 -5.58
C GLY A 288 1.29 -1.45 -6.27
N SER A 289 0.99 -1.64 -7.56
CA SER A 289 1.63 -2.64 -8.41
C SER A 289 3.14 -2.40 -8.56
N ALA A 290 3.56 -1.15 -8.70
CA ALA A 290 4.97 -0.78 -8.79
C ALA A 290 5.76 -1.19 -7.55
N LEU A 291 5.19 -0.94 -6.37
CA LEU A 291 5.78 -1.33 -5.08
C LEU A 291 5.92 -2.85 -4.98
N LEU A 292 4.95 -3.62 -5.51
CA LEU A 292 5.04 -5.09 -5.57
C LEU A 292 6.26 -5.53 -6.36
N GLU A 293 6.45 -4.95 -7.53
CA GLU A 293 7.54 -5.33 -8.40
C GLU A 293 8.89 -4.90 -7.84
N VAL A 294 9.00 -3.73 -7.22
CA VAL A 294 10.22 -3.29 -6.51
C VAL A 294 10.59 -4.30 -5.41
N ALA A 295 9.62 -4.75 -4.60
CA ALA A 295 9.87 -5.75 -3.58
C ALA A 295 10.29 -7.10 -4.18
N ALA A 296 9.68 -7.52 -5.29
CA ALA A 296 10.04 -8.75 -6.00
C ALA A 296 11.43 -8.69 -6.64
N ILE A 297 11.81 -7.57 -7.24
CA ILE A 297 13.16 -7.28 -7.77
C ILE A 297 14.19 -7.37 -6.65
N THR A 298 13.91 -6.75 -5.50
CA THR A 298 14.79 -6.79 -4.32
C THR A 298 15.03 -8.22 -3.84
N ARG A 299 13.99 -9.07 -3.81
CA ARG A 299 14.13 -10.50 -3.51
C ARG A 299 14.91 -11.26 -4.59
N ALA A 300 14.71 -10.92 -5.87
CA ALA A 300 15.38 -11.57 -6.99
C ALA A 300 16.91 -11.37 -6.98
N VAL A 301 17.39 -10.21 -6.51
CA VAL A 301 18.83 -9.90 -6.39
C VAL A 301 19.46 -10.34 -5.05
N GLY A 302 18.76 -11.19 -4.29
CA GLY A 302 19.29 -11.78 -3.05
C GLY A 302 18.91 -11.04 -1.77
N GLY A 303 17.88 -10.17 -1.81
CA GLY A 303 17.33 -9.50 -0.62
C GLY A 303 18.22 -8.38 -0.04
N ARG A 304 19.38 -8.12 -0.66
CA ARG A 304 20.30 -7.05 -0.29
C ARG A 304 19.83 -5.71 -0.83
N ARG A 305 19.50 -4.81 0.09
CA ARG A 305 18.90 -3.50 -0.23
C ARG A 305 19.89 -2.51 -0.86
N ASP A 306 21.18 -2.68 -0.63
CA ASP A 306 22.25 -1.86 -1.22
C ASP A 306 22.44 -2.08 -2.73
N LEU A 307 21.73 -3.07 -3.29
CA LEU A 307 21.80 -3.43 -4.71
C LEU A 307 20.62 -2.90 -5.51
N VAL A 308 19.61 -2.30 -4.85
CA VAL A 308 18.44 -1.74 -5.51
C VAL A 308 18.32 -0.25 -5.18
N THR A 309 18.39 0.59 -6.21
CA THR A 309 18.12 2.03 -6.11
C THR A 309 16.75 2.30 -6.74
N VAL A 310 15.88 3.07 -6.08
CA VAL A 310 14.56 3.42 -6.60
C VAL A 310 14.51 4.91 -6.89
N LEU A 311 14.00 5.29 -8.05
CA LEU A 311 13.90 6.67 -8.50
C LEU A 311 12.43 6.95 -8.81
N SER A 312 11.85 7.99 -8.22
CA SER A 312 10.54 8.48 -8.60
C SER A 312 10.71 9.48 -9.75
N CYS A 313 10.02 9.26 -10.86
CA CYS A 313 10.08 10.13 -12.02
C CYS A 313 8.72 10.79 -12.25
N ASP A 314 8.65 12.10 -12.00
CA ASP A 314 7.62 12.99 -12.52
C ASP A 314 8.27 13.92 -13.57
N ALA A 315 7.79 15.16 -13.71
CA ALA A 315 8.34 16.18 -14.60
C ALA A 315 9.82 16.47 -14.33
N ALA A 316 10.35 16.12 -13.15
CA ALA A 316 11.77 16.06 -12.87
C ALA A 316 12.11 14.79 -12.08
N ALA A 317 13.06 13.98 -12.57
CA ALA A 317 13.52 12.79 -11.86
C ALA A 317 14.09 13.17 -10.46
N ARG A 318 13.38 12.78 -9.40
CA ARG A 318 13.85 12.95 -8.02
C ARG A 318 14.51 11.64 -7.56
N VAL A 319 15.76 11.76 -7.12
CA VAL A 319 16.52 10.61 -6.63
C VAL A 319 16.06 10.26 -5.23
N VAL A 320 15.42 9.11 -5.06
CA VAL A 320 15.21 8.51 -3.74
C VAL A 320 16.41 7.61 -3.45
N HIS A 321 17.05 7.82 -2.30
CA HIS A 321 18.27 7.12 -1.88
C HIS A 321 18.07 5.60 -1.73
N PRO A 322 19.15 4.78 -1.72
CA PRO A 322 19.09 3.32 -1.62
C PRO A 322 18.13 2.87 -0.51
N LEU A 323 17.34 1.82 -0.79
CA LEU A 323 16.26 1.27 0.05
C LEU A 323 16.71 1.03 1.51
N CYS A 324 16.71 2.05 2.36
CA CYS A 324 16.82 1.89 3.80
C CYS A 324 15.40 1.67 4.32
N ARG A 325 14.89 0.45 4.06
CA ARG A 325 13.52 -0.04 4.31
C ARG A 325 12.60 0.15 3.11
N ALA A 326 11.78 -0.87 2.83
CA ALA A 326 10.59 -0.72 2.00
C ALA A 326 9.54 0.20 2.67
N GLU A 327 9.87 0.75 3.85
CA GLU A 327 9.00 1.53 4.70
C GLU A 327 8.97 3.01 4.33
N ASP A 328 9.95 3.52 3.57
CA ASP A 328 10.05 4.93 3.15
C ASP A 328 10.44 5.03 1.66
N ILE A 329 9.56 4.60 0.75
CA ILE A 329 9.65 5.03 -0.65
C ILE A 329 8.69 6.23 -0.79
N PRO A 330 9.15 7.47 -0.58
CA PRO A 330 8.32 8.62 -0.87
C PRO A 330 8.20 8.75 -2.40
N LEU A 331 7.12 8.22 -2.94
CA LEU A 331 6.70 8.46 -4.32
C LEU A 331 5.99 9.80 -4.34
N PHE A 332 6.75 10.88 -4.58
CA PHE A 332 6.19 12.21 -4.83
C PHE A 332 5.92 12.36 -6.33
N GLY A 333 4.71 12.79 -6.71
CA GLY A 333 4.40 13.05 -8.12
C GLY A 333 2.95 13.51 -8.37
N GLY A 334 2.68 13.90 -9.61
CA GLY A 334 1.41 14.52 -10.05
C GLY A 334 1.53 15.48 -11.25
N GLY A 335 2.74 15.71 -11.77
CA GLY A 335 2.99 16.43 -13.03
C GLY A 335 3.01 15.51 -14.26
N GLY A 336 3.46 16.01 -15.42
CA GLY A 336 3.74 15.18 -16.60
C GLY A 336 4.96 14.26 -16.40
N THR A 337 5.15 13.26 -17.26
CA THR A 337 6.33 12.34 -17.21
C THR A 337 7.40 12.75 -18.21
N ASP A 338 8.67 12.74 -17.80
CA ASP A 338 9.80 12.64 -18.74
C ASP A 338 10.78 11.54 -18.33
N LEU A 339 10.56 10.32 -18.80
CA LEU A 339 11.45 9.21 -18.52
C LEU A 339 12.87 9.40 -19.05
N ARG A 340 13.14 10.31 -20.00
CA ARG A 340 14.52 10.61 -20.44
C ARG A 340 15.33 11.13 -19.24
N ALA A 341 14.73 11.97 -18.41
CA ALA A 341 15.34 12.44 -17.17
C ALA A 341 15.55 11.30 -16.17
N GLY A 342 14.57 10.40 -16.03
CA GLY A 342 14.63 9.20 -15.18
C GLY A 342 15.77 8.26 -15.56
N PHE A 343 15.89 7.91 -16.85
CA PHE A 343 17.00 7.11 -17.38
C PHE A 343 18.35 7.77 -17.16
N ALA A 344 18.44 9.07 -17.45
CA ALA A 344 19.69 9.80 -17.29
C ALA A 344 20.13 9.86 -15.82
N ALA A 345 19.20 10.01 -14.88
CA ALA A 345 19.47 9.93 -13.44
C ALA A 345 19.91 8.52 -13.03
N ALA A 346 19.23 7.48 -13.51
CA ALA A 346 19.56 6.08 -13.21
C ALA A 346 20.98 5.70 -13.66
N VAL A 347 21.38 6.09 -14.88
CA VAL A 347 22.69 5.76 -15.46
C VAL A 347 23.82 6.58 -14.82
N ARG A 348 23.54 7.82 -14.39
CA ARG A 348 24.52 8.66 -13.66
C ARG A 348 24.75 8.21 -12.22
N GLY A 349 23.86 7.38 -11.67
CA GLY A 349 23.96 6.83 -10.33
C GLY A 349 25.34 6.23 -10.04
N ARG A 350 25.82 6.47 -8.81
CA ARG A 350 27.05 5.88 -8.29
C ARG A 350 26.67 5.03 -7.08
N PRO A 351 26.89 3.71 -7.12
CA PRO A 351 27.47 2.93 -8.22
C PRO A 351 26.58 2.82 -9.47
N ARG A 352 27.20 2.60 -10.65
CA ARG A 352 26.47 2.40 -11.90
C ARG A 352 25.61 1.13 -11.85
N PRO A 353 24.38 1.15 -12.40
CA PRO A 353 23.53 -0.04 -12.45
C PRO A 353 23.95 -0.99 -13.58
N ASP A 354 23.79 -2.29 -13.34
CA ASP A 354 23.90 -3.34 -14.35
C ASP A 354 22.59 -3.48 -15.15
N VAL A 355 21.46 -3.17 -14.49
CA VAL A 355 20.12 -3.19 -15.08
C VAL A 355 19.32 -1.97 -14.65
N VAL A 356 18.63 -1.35 -15.61
CA VAL A 356 17.56 -0.39 -15.34
C VAL A 356 16.22 -1.08 -15.53
N VAL A 357 15.35 -0.97 -14.54
CA VAL A 357 13.94 -1.37 -14.63
C VAL A 357 13.10 -0.11 -14.61
N VAL A 358 12.12 0.01 -15.50
CA VAL A 358 11.19 1.13 -15.54
C VAL A 358 9.77 0.60 -15.34
N LEU A 359 8.98 1.21 -14.47
CA LEU A 359 7.58 0.87 -14.22
C LEU A 359 6.73 2.09 -14.60
N THR A 360 5.88 1.99 -15.61
CA THR A 360 5.14 3.13 -16.21
C THR A 360 3.86 2.67 -16.94
N ASP A 361 2.91 3.56 -17.16
CA ASP A 361 1.76 3.36 -18.07
C ASP A 361 2.13 3.60 -19.56
N GLY A 362 3.34 4.08 -19.79
CA GLY A 362 3.92 4.36 -21.11
C GLY A 362 3.56 5.73 -21.69
N GLN A 363 2.95 6.65 -20.92
CA GLN A 363 2.61 8.00 -21.36
C GLN A 363 3.75 9.00 -21.17
N THR A 364 4.84 8.78 -21.90
CA THR A 364 6.09 9.52 -21.70
C THR A 364 6.95 9.53 -22.96
N PRO A 365 7.73 10.60 -23.20
CA PRO A 365 8.84 10.55 -24.14
C PRO A 365 9.90 9.55 -23.66
N TRP A 366 10.44 8.76 -24.60
CA TRP A 366 11.50 7.79 -24.35
C TRP A 366 12.87 8.33 -24.77
N PRO A 367 13.98 7.85 -24.15
CA PRO A 367 15.31 8.16 -24.64
C PRO A 367 15.53 7.56 -26.03
N VAL A 368 16.07 8.37 -26.93
CA VAL A 368 16.42 7.95 -28.31
C VAL A 368 17.57 6.94 -28.28
N ASP A 369 18.60 7.25 -27.48
CA ASP A 369 19.77 6.40 -27.36
C ASP A 369 19.58 5.29 -26.34
N ARG A 370 20.00 4.08 -26.72
CA ARG A 370 20.00 2.91 -25.83
C ARG A 370 20.94 3.15 -24.64
N PRO A 371 20.47 3.01 -23.39
CA PRO A 371 21.33 3.04 -22.21
C PRO A 371 22.42 1.95 -22.28
N GLY A 372 23.61 2.25 -21.74
CA GLY A 372 24.74 1.29 -21.71
C GLY A 372 24.53 0.05 -20.82
N CYS A 373 23.39 -0.04 -20.15
CA CYS A 373 22.98 -1.15 -19.30
C CYS A 373 21.71 -1.82 -19.86
N ARG A 374 21.43 -3.04 -19.40
CA ARG A 374 20.21 -3.73 -19.82
C ARG A 374 18.98 -2.98 -19.29
N THR A 375 17.93 -2.92 -20.10
CA THR A 375 16.67 -2.26 -19.70
C THR A 375 15.49 -3.22 -19.78
N VAL A 376 14.68 -3.23 -18.72
CA VAL A 376 13.38 -3.90 -18.67
C VAL A 376 12.31 -2.85 -18.39
N VAL A 377 11.26 -2.81 -19.21
CA VAL A 377 10.10 -1.93 -19.03
C VAL A 377 8.93 -2.77 -18.59
N GLY A 378 8.39 -2.45 -17.43
CA GLY A 378 7.13 -2.94 -16.92
C GLY A 378 6.02 -1.96 -17.24
N LEU A 379 5.07 -2.39 -18.07
CA LEU A 379 3.91 -1.60 -18.47
C LEU A 379 2.68 -1.98 -17.65
N PHE A 380 2.03 -1.01 -17.04
CA PHE A 380 0.73 -1.21 -16.43
C PHE A 380 -0.37 -1.40 -17.49
N PRO A 381 -1.39 -2.24 -17.25
CA PRO A 381 -2.47 -2.47 -18.20
C PRO A 381 -3.25 -1.18 -18.43
N ARG A 382 -3.42 -0.84 -19.70
CA ARG A 382 -4.32 0.24 -20.09
C ARG A 382 -5.75 -0.22 -19.89
N VAL A 383 -6.42 0.28 -18.85
CA VAL A 383 -7.88 0.28 -18.84
C VAL A 383 -8.31 1.16 -20.03
N GLY A 384 -9.21 0.65 -20.87
CA GLY A 384 -9.58 1.23 -22.17
C GLY A 384 -9.93 2.73 -22.18
N PRO A 385 -10.13 3.32 -23.37
CA PRO A 385 -9.98 4.75 -23.61
C PRO A 385 -10.94 5.56 -22.72
N HIS A 386 -10.40 6.32 -21.78
CA HIS A 386 -11.12 7.45 -21.22
C HIS A 386 -11.03 8.59 -22.24
N PRO A 387 -12.13 9.05 -22.86
CA PRO A 387 -12.10 10.21 -23.73
C PRO A 387 -12.06 11.44 -22.83
N ARG A 388 -10.86 11.82 -22.37
CA ARG A 388 -10.66 13.25 -22.15
C ARG A 388 -10.67 13.89 -23.51
N ARG A 389 -11.76 14.62 -23.77
CA ARG A 389 -11.90 15.58 -24.85
C ARG A 389 -10.63 16.44 -24.87
N ASP A 390 -10.05 16.54 -26.06
CA ASP A 390 -8.86 17.31 -26.41
C ASP A 390 -7.53 16.70 -25.92
N ASP A 391 -6.97 15.76 -26.71
CA ASP A 391 -5.57 15.81 -27.15
C ASP A 391 -5.23 14.66 -28.12
N GLU A 392 -4.63 15.03 -29.24
CA GLU A 392 -4.13 14.23 -30.36
C GLU A 392 -2.91 13.35 -29.99
N TYR A 393 -2.67 13.12 -28.69
CA TYR A 393 -1.45 12.50 -28.19
C TYR A 393 -1.56 10.97 -28.15
N VAL A 394 -0.96 10.33 -29.16
CA VAL A 394 -0.69 8.89 -29.14
C VAL A 394 0.65 8.69 -28.44
N PRO A 395 0.70 8.04 -27.25
CA PRO A 395 1.96 7.82 -26.57
C PRO A 395 2.89 6.93 -27.40
N ASP A 396 4.17 7.29 -27.44
CA ASP A 396 5.19 6.50 -28.13
C ASP A 396 5.26 5.08 -27.55
N ARG A 397 5.37 4.09 -28.43
CA ARG A 397 5.61 2.70 -28.01
C ARG A 397 6.97 2.61 -27.32
N PRO A 398 7.13 1.72 -26.31
CA PRO A 398 8.43 1.48 -25.72
C PRO A 398 9.47 1.12 -26.80
N PRO A 399 10.72 1.59 -26.67
CA PRO A 399 11.75 1.32 -27.67
C PRO A 399 12.06 -0.17 -27.82
N GLU A 400 12.38 -0.61 -29.04
CA GLU A 400 12.67 -2.03 -29.35
C GLU A 400 13.88 -2.60 -28.59
N TRP A 401 14.81 -1.74 -28.16
CA TRP A 401 15.97 -2.15 -27.38
C TRP A 401 15.64 -2.53 -25.93
N ALA A 402 14.45 -2.19 -25.44
CA ALA A 402 13.99 -2.51 -24.10
C ALA A 402 13.17 -3.81 -24.09
N ARG A 403 13.37 -4.65 -23.06
CA ARG A 403 12.51 -5.81 -22.85
C ARG A 403 11.23 -5.35 -22.15
N VAL A 404 10.09 -5.45 -22.83
CA VAL A 404 8.79 -5.07 -22.27
C VAL A 404 8.10 -6.26 -21.59
N VAL A 405 7.50 -6.02 -20.42
CA VAL A 405 6.63 -6.95 -19.70
C VAL A 405 5.37 -6.22 -19.25
N GLN A 406 4.23 -6.90 -19.20
CA GLN A 406 3.00 -6.35 -18.65
C GLN A 406 2.95 -6.59 -17.13
N ILE A 407 2.49 -5.61 -16.36
CA ILE A 407 2.39 -5.64 -14.90
C ILE A 407 0.95 -5.38 -14.51
N GLY A 408 0.25 -6.42 -14.07
CA GLY A 408 -1.14 -6.33 -13.61
C GLY A 408 -1.77 -7.70 -13.57
#